data_AF-E6UDU2-F1
#
_entry.id   AF-E6UDU2-F1
#
_cell.length_a   1.000
_cell.length_b   1.000
_cell.length_c   1.000
_cell.angle_alpha   90.00
_cell.angle_beta   90.00
_cell.angle_gamma   90.00
#
_symmetry.space_group_name_H-M   'P 1'
#
loop_
_entity.id
_entity.type
_entity.pdbx_description
1 polymer ?
#
loop_
_entity_poly.entity_id
_entity_poly.type
_entity_poly.pdbx_seq_one_letter_code
_entity_poly.pdbx_strand_id
1 'polypeptide(L)' 'MLKTPELAMPRSNKVTTICNGKREVWNDYEQAKAYFLELMMSADGEEHERAECVYIQLLHGLDECSDED' A
#
# COMPACT_ATOMS: atom_id res chain seq x y z
N MET A 1 -6.48 23.00 -9.18
CA MET A 1 -6.65 21.69 -8.50
C MET A 1 -7.73 20.92 -9.24
N LEU A 2 -7.38 19.82 -9.87
CA LEU A 2 -8.31 18.97 -10.61
C LEU A 2 -9.30 18.33 -9.62
N LYS A 3 -10.60 18.52 -9.85
CA LYS A 3 -11.72 18.05 -9.00
C LYS A 3 -12.22 16.69 -9.46
N THR A 4 -11.36 15.68 -9.49
CA THR A 4 -11.74 14.29 -9.73
C THR A 4 -11.73 13.56 -8.38
N PRO A 5 -12.86 13.53 -7.64
CA PRO A 5 -12.93 12.90 -6.31
C PRO A 5 -12.63 11.39 -6.32
N GLU A 6 -12.71 10.74 -7.48
CA GLU A 6 -12.38 9.32 -7.67
C GLU A 6 -10.87 9.05 -7.69
N LEU A 7 -10.04 10.09 -7.85
CA LEU A 7 -8.57 10.06 -7.75
C LEU A 7 -8.06 10.77 -6.48
N ALA A 8 -8.97 11.21 -5.60
CA ALA A 8 -8.58 11.85 -4.37
C ALA A 8 -8.08 10.78 -3.39
N MET A 9 -6.86 10.96 -2.88
CA MET A 9 -6.30 10.13 -1.80
C MET A 9 -7.33 9.95 -0.67
N PRO A 10 -7.33 8.78 0.01
CA PRO A 10 -8.26 8.51 1.10
C PRO A 10 -8.27 9.66 2.13
N ARG A 11 -9.44 9.92 2.71
CA ARG A 11 -9.66 11.05 3.63
C ARG A 11 -8.80 10.98 4.90
N SER A 12 -8.24 9.80 5.18
CA SER A 12 -7.28 9.54 6.26
C SER A 12 -5.90 9.31 5.65
N ASN A 13 -4.89 10.02 6.16
CA ASN A 13 -3.49 9.76 5.80
C ASN A 13 -2.96 8.44 6.41
N LYS A 14 -3.75 7.77 7.25
CA LYS A 14 -3.37 6.56 7.96
C LYS A 14 -3.80 5.31 7.20
N VAL A 15 -2.93 4.31 7.09
CA VAL A 15 -3.21 2.99 6.52
C VAL A 15 -2.54 1.89 7.33
N THR A 16 -3.18 0.73 7.40
CA THR A 16 -2.58 -0.48 7.99
C THR A 16 -2.17 -1.43 6.88
N THR A 17 -0.96 -1.95 6.92
CA THR A 17 -0.50 -2.98 5.98
C THR A 17 -0.16 -4.25 6.73
N ILE A 18 -0.57 -5.39 6.21
CA ILE A 18 -0.17 -6.72 6.66
C ILE A 18 0.58 -7.35 5.50
N CYS A 19 1.89 -7.48 5.64
CA CYS A 19 2.74 -8.11 4.64
C CYS A 19 3.60 -9.15 5.33
N ASN A 20 3.53 -10.42 4.90
CA ASN A 20 4.30 -11.49 5.52
C ASN A 20 4.01 -11.68 7.01
N GLY A 21 2.73 -11.58 7.37
CA GLY A 21 2.26 -11.63 8.77
C GLY A 21 2.74 -10.45 9.62
N LYS A 22 3.48 -9.49 9.05
CA LYS A 22 3.92 -8.28 9.75
C LYS A 22 2.90 -7.18 9.55
N ARG A 23 2.31 -6.76 10.66
CA ARG A 23 1.37 -5.65 10.71
C ARG A 23 2.12 -4.34 10.99
N GLU A 24 1.97 -3.37 10.09
CA GLU A 24 2.53 -2.03 10.22
C GLU A 24 1.41 -0.98 10.11
N VAL A 25 1.53 0.10 10.89
CA VAL A 25 0.55 1.19 10.90
C VAL A 25 1.23 2.47 10.47
N TRP A 26 0.91 2.91 9.26
CA TRP A 26 1.46 4.10 8.64
C TRP A 26 0.59 5.30 8.95
N ASN A 27 1.20 6.43 9.34
CA ASN A 27 0.49 7.72 9.48
C ASN A 27 0.58 8.58 8.21
N ASP A 28 1.31 8.08 7.20
CA ASP A 28 1.48 8.69 5.89
C ASP A 28 1.29 7.63 4.80
N TYR A 29 0.26 7.82 3.99
CA TYR A 29 -0.12 6.92 2.91
C TYR A 29 0.93 6.87 1.78
N GLU A 30 1.57 8.00 1.49
CA GLU A 30 2.61 8.07 0.46
C GLU A 30 3.89 7.39 0.95
N GLN A 31 4.17 7.45 2.25
CA GLN A 31 5.27 6.67 2.84
C GLN A 31 5.04 5.16 2.68
N ALA A 32 3.82 4.68 2.91
CA ALA A 32 3.47 3.28 2.68
C ALA A 32 3.66 2.89 1.21
N LYS A 33 3.17 3.70 0.26
CA LYS A 33 3.35 3.44 -1.18
C LYS A 33 4.84 3.40 -1.57
N ALA A 34 5.64 4.37 -1.11
CA ALA A 34 7.06 4.42 -1.41
C ALA A 34 7.79 3.18 -0.89
N TYR A 35 7.47 2.74 0.33
CA TYR A 35 8.05 1.53 0.92
C TYR A 35 7.75 0.28 0.07
N PHE A 36 6.48 0.05 -0.29
CA PHE A 36 6.11 -1.12 -1.08
C PHE A 36 6.63 -1.05 -2.52
N LEU A 37 6.76 0.14 -3.10
CA LEU A 37 7.40 0.33 -4.39
C LEU A 37 8.89 -0.04 -4.35
N GLU A 38 9.63 0.44 -3.35
CA GLU A 38 11.04 0.08 -3.15
C GLU A 38 11.20 -1.42 -2.85
N LEU A 39 10.28 -2.01 -2.10
CA LEU A 39 10.27 -3.44 -1.83
C LEU A 39 10.11 -4.25 -3.13
N MET A 40 9.15 -3.91 -3.99
CA MET A 40 8.99 -4.57 -5.30
C MET A 40 10.21 -4.41 -6.21
N MET A 41 10.91 -3.26 -6.15
CA MET A 41 12.11 -3.04 -6.97
C MET A 41 13.33 -3.84 -6.49
N SER A 42 13.32 -4.30 -5.24
CA SER A 42 14.46 -4.97 -4.59
C SER A 42 14.23 -6.45 -4.32
N ALA A 43 12.98 -6.88 -4.24
CA ALA A 43 12.57 -8.27 -4.04
C ALA A 43 12.28 -8.98 -5.36
N ASP A 44 12.46 -10.30 -5.35
CA ASP A 44 12.15 -11.20 -6.46
C ASP A 44 11.16 -12.30 -6.01
N GLY A 45 10.44 -12.91 -6.97
CA GLY A 45 9.58 -14.07 -6.73
C GLY A 45 8.41 -13.78 -5.78
N GLU A 46 8.16 -14.67 -4.83
CA GLU A 46 7.01 -14.60 -3.91
C GLU A 46 7.01 -13.29 -3.11
N GLU A 47 8.17 -12.78 -2.68
CA GLU A 47 8.23 -11.52 -1.93
C GLU A 47 7.82 -10.32 -2.79
N HIS A 48 8.17 -10.34 -4.09
CA HIS A 48 7.71 -9.34 -5.05
C HIS A 48 6.19 -9.40 -5.24
N GLU A 49 5.64 -10.59 -5.49
CA GLU A 49 4.20 -10.80 -5.73
C GLU A 49 3.35 -10.34 -4.52
N ARG A 50 3.82 -10.61 -3.30
CA ARG A 50 3.15 -10.16 -2.06
C ARG A 50 3.22 -8.66 -1.88
N ALA A 51 4.37 -8.04 -2.16
CA ALA A 51 4.52 -6.60 -2.12
C ALA A 51 3.63 -5.90 -3.17
N GLU A 52 3.51 -6.49 -4.37
CA GLU A 52 2.63 -6.02 -5.43
C GLU A 52 1.16 -6.04 -5.01
N CYS A 53 0.70 -7.13 -4.38
CA CYS A 53 -0.67 -7.25 -3.87
C CYS A 53 -1.04 -6.09 -2.92
N VAL A 54 -0.17 -5.81 -1.94
CA VAL A 54 -0.38 -4.70 -1.00
C VAL A 54 -0.29 -3.35 -1.71
N TYR A 55 0.65 -3.17 -2.64
CA TYR A 55 0.82 -1.92 -3.37
C TYR A 55 -0.41 -1.56 -4.23
N ILE A 56 -1.02 -2.54 -4.91
CA ILE A 56 -2.24 -2.32 -5.68
C ILE A 56 -3.40 -1.88 -4.77
N GLN A 57 -3.53 -2.50 -3.60
CA GLN A 57 -4.53 -2.10 -2.60
C GLN A 57 -4.28 -0.67 -2.08
N LEU A 58 -3.02 -0.28 -1.91
CA LEU A 58 -2.64 1.10 -1.61
C LEU A 58 -3.05 2.06 -2.74
N LEU A 59 -2.84 1.70 -4.00
CA LEU A 59 -3.29 2.53 -5.13
C LEU A 59 -4.83 2.67 -5.18
N HIS A 60 -5.56 1.65 -4.74
CA HIS A 60 -7.02 1.69 -4.61
C HIS A 60 -7.52 2.48 -3.40
N GLY A 61 -6.63 2.94 -2.51
CA GLY A 61 -7.00 3.80 -1.39
C GLY A 61 -7.67 3.06 -0.23
N LEU A 62 -7.37 1.76 -0.04
CA LEU A 62 -7.89 1.00 1.11
C LEU A 62 -7.24 1.47 2.42
N ASP A 63 -7.99 1.39 3.52
CA ASP A 63 -7.53 1.74 4.88
C ASP A 63 -6.74 0.59 5.55
N GLU A 64 -6.97 -0.64 5.10
CA GLU A 64 -6.23 -1.85 5.47
C GLU A 64 -5.90 -2.64 4.21
N CYS A 65 -4.63 -2.98 4.05
CA CYS A 65 -4.10 -3.73 2.90
C CYS A 65 -3.40 -5.00 3.40
N SER A 66 -3.65 -6.14 2.75
CA SER A 66 -3.11 -7.44 3.16
C SER A 66 -2.60 -8.22 1.95
N ASP A 67 -1.47 -8.90 2.09
CA ASP A 67 -1.01 -9.83 1.07
C ASP A 67 -1.73 -11.19 1.11
N GLU A 68 -2.47 -11.46 2.20
CA GLU A 68 -3.34 -12.62 2.37
C GLU A 68 -4.81 -12.26 2.07
N ASP A 69 -5.58 -13.21 1.51
CA ASP A 69 -7.02 -13.13 1.19
C ASP A 69 -7.92 -12.80 2.40
#